data_AF-A0A1G6WTL3-F1
#
_entry.id   AF-A0A1G6WTL3-F1
#
_cell.length_a   1.000
_cell.length_b   1.000
_cell.length_c   1.000
_cell.angle_alpha   90.00
_cell.angle_beta   90.00
_cell.angle_gamma   90.00
#
_symmetry.space_group_name_H-M   'P 1'
#
loop_
_entity.id
_entity.type
_entity.pdbx_description
1 polymer ?
#
loop_
_entity_poly.entity_id
_entity_poly.type
_entity_poly.pdbx_seq_one_letter_code
_entity_poly.pdbx_strand_id
1 'polypeptide(L)'
;MSGSTVGESSSPVEWSTVSVLRLSEERAAAGYLAARKALVAAGTRVVSLGRLVAEHPGRADYREAWFAARAAQTAALDRVEIAYGRWQRAQLRTDAAWTATSGRAAA
;
A
#
# COMPACT_ATOMS: atom_id res chain seq x y z
N MET A 1 51.04 29.96 -9.07
CA MET A 1 50.21 28.83 -8.61
C MET A 1 49.29 29.35 -7.52
N SER A 2 48.05 29.71 -7.88
CA SER A 2 46.98 29.98 -6.91
C SER A 2 45.83 29.05 -7.24
N GLY A 3 45.64 28.03 -6.40
CA GLY A 3 44.54 27.10 -6.52
C GLY A 3 43.26 27.79 -6.11
N SER A 4 42.32 27.92 -7.05
CA SER A 4 40.94 28.30 -6.77
C SER A 4 40.15 27.02 -6.57
N THR A 5 40.01 26.58 -5.33
CA THR A 5 39.02 25.57 -4.96
C THR A 5 37.66 26.24 -4.90
N VAL A 6 36.94 26.24 -6.02
CA VAL A 6 35.52 26.55 -6.04
C VAL A 6 34.83 25.42 -5.28
N GLY A 7 34.46 25.71 -4.03
CA GLY A 7 33.60 24.85 -3.23
C GLY A 7 32.23 24.81 -3.89
N GLU A 8 31.91 23.68 -4.51
CA GLU A 8 30.58 23.34 -4.97
C GLU A 8 29.71 23.15 -3.73
N SER A 9 29.11 24.25 -3.25
CA SER A 9 28.09 24.22 -2.22
C SER A 9 26.84 23.59 -2.82
N SER A 10 26.79 22.25 -2.80
CA SER A 10 25.54 21.51 -2.95
C SER A 10 24.60 21.99 -1.84
N SER A 11 23.67 22.89 -2.19
CA SER A 11 22.59 23.24 -1.29
C SER A 11 21.76 21.98 -1.01
N PRO A 12 21.33 21.75 0.24
CA PRO A 12 20.40 20.66 0.52
C PRO A 12 19.13 20.90 -0.30
N VAL A 13 18.68 19.86 -1.01
CA VAL A 13 17.41 19.92 -1.74
C VAL A 13 16.30 20.12 -0.71
N GLU A 14 15.79 21.34 -0.60
CA GLU A 14 14.60 21.64 0.20
C GLU A 14 13.37 21.12 -0.55
N TRP A 15 12.83 20.00 -0.07
CA TRP A 15 11.61 19.44 -0.63
C TRP A 15 10.41 20.25 -0.16
N SER A 16 9.53 20.61 -1.10
CA SER A 16 8.25 21.21 -0.74
C SER A 16 7.42 20.24 0.11
N THR A 17 6.65 20.75 1.08
CA THR A 17 5.73 19.93 1.91
C THR A 17 4.80 19.07 1.06
N VAL A 18 4.34 19.59 -0.08
CA VAL A 18 3.49 18.85 -1.03
C VAL A 18 4.24 17.64 -1.61
N SER A 19 5.51 17.80 -1.97
CA SER A 19 6.33 16.71 -2.54
C SER A 19 6.52 15.57 -1.52
N VAL A 20 6.77 15.90 -0.26
CA VAL A 20 6.88 14.90 0.82
C VAL A 20 5.55 14.16 1.04
N LEU A 21 4.42 14.87 0.97
CA LEU A 21 3.09 14.28 1.11
C LEU A 21 2.72 13.36 -0.06
N ARG A 22 3.02 13.75 -1.32
CA ARG A 22 2.82 12.86 -2.48
C ARG A 22 3.67 11.59 -2.37
N LEU A 23 4.92 11.68 -1.94
CA LEU A 23 5.74 10.47 -1.71
C LEU A 23 5.14 9.57 -0.62
N SER A 24 4.60 10.15 0.46
CA SER A 24 3.90 9.38 1.49
C SER A 24 2.65 8.68 0.93
N GLU A 25 1.93 9.32 0.02
CA GLU A 25 0.76 8.76 -0.63
C GLU A 25 1.12 7.63 -1.59
N GLU A 26 2.14 7.81 -2.44
CA GLU A 26 2.63 6.77 -3.36
C GLU A 26 3.02 5.51 -2.60
N ARG A 27 3.71 5.66 -1.45
CA ARG A 27 4.05 4.55 -0.56
C ARG A 27 2.80 3.87 0.01
N ALA A 28 1.79 4.64 0.39
CA ALA A 28 0.53 4.09 0.89
C ALA A 28 -0.25 3.35 -0.22
N ALA A 29 -0.28 3.90 -1.45
CA ALA A 29 -0.88 3.28 -2.62
C ALA A 29 -0.19 1.95 -2.98
N ALA A 30 1.15 1.92 -2.94
CA ALA A 30 1.92 0.70 -3.13
C ALA A 30 1.59 -0.36 -2.07
N GLY A 31 1.46 0.04 -0.80
CA GLY A 31 1.02 -0.82 0.29
C GLY A 31 -0.39 -1.39 0.08
N TYR A 32 -1.33 -0.56 -0.37
CA TYR A 32 -2.67 -1.00 -0.73
C TYR A 32 -2.67 -2.01 -1.90
N LEU A 33 -1.90 -1.75 -2.96
CA LEU A 33 -1.77 -2.66 -4.09
C LEU A 33 -1.16 -4.01 -3.67
N ALA A 34 -0.14 -3.99 -2.80
CA ALA A 34 0.46 -5.20 -2.27
C ALA A 34 -0.56 -6.02 -1.45
N ALA A 35 -1.35 -5.36 -0.59
CA ALA A 35 -2.41 -6.02 0.17
C ALA A 35 -3.48 -6.64 -0.76
N ARG A 36 -3.87 -5.93 -1.83
CA ARG A 36 -4.84 -6.43 -2.83
C ARG A 36 -4.31 -7.68 -3.55
N LYS A 37 -3.04 -7.69 -3.94
CA LYS A 37 -2.40 -8.87 -4.55
C LYS A 37 -2.40 -10.07 -3.59
N ALA A 38 -2.08 -9.84 -2.31
CA ALA A 38 -2.11 -10.89 -1.30
C ALA A 38 -3.53 -11.45 -1.08
N LEU A 39 -4.56 -10.59 -1.08
CA LEU A 39 -5.95 -11.03 -1.01
C LEU A 39 -6.35 -11.91 -2.20
N VAL A 40 -5.97 -11.51 -3.42
CA VAL A 40 -6.25 -12.32 -4.63
C VAL A 40 -5.59 -13.69 -4.51
N ALA A 41 -4.31 -13.75 -4.12
CA ALA A 41 -3.59 -15.01 -3.92
C ALA A 41 -4.26 -15.90 -2.84
N ALA A 42 -4.70 -15.32 -1.72
CA ALA A 42 -5.44 -16.03 -0.69
C ALA A 42 -6.78 -16.57 -1.22
N GLY A 43 -7.53 -15.77 -1.98
CA GLY A 43 -8.77 -16.18 -2.62
C GLY A 43 -8.59 -17.33 -3.62
N THR A 44 -7.54 -17.28 -4.46
CA THR A 44 -7.18 -18.39 -5.35
C THR A 44 -6.94 -19.67 -4.56
N ARG A 45 -6.21 -19.60 -3.44
CA ARG A 45 -5.95 -20.77 -2.59
C ARG A 45 -7.23 -21.35 -1.98
N VAL A 46 -8.16 -20.50 -1.53
CA VAL A 46 -9.47 -20.92 -1.03
C VAL A 46 -10.26 -21.68 -2.10
N VAL A 47 -10.28 -21.17 -3.33
CA VAL A 47 -10.98 -21.83 -4.46
C VAL A 47 -10.33 -23.19 -4.77
N SER A 48 -9.00 -23.25 -4.87
CA SER A 48 -8.28 -24.50 -5.15
C SER A 48 -8.53 -25.56 -4.08
N LEU A 49 -8.44 -25.20 -2.80
CA LEU A 49 -8.71 -26.14 -1.70
C LEU A 49 -10.19 -26.52 -1.63
N GLY A 50 -11.10 -25.60 -1.93
CA GLY A 50 -12.54 -25.89 -2.00
C GLY A 50 -12.86 -26.95 -3.07
N ARG A 51 -12.17 -26.93 -4.21
CA ARG A 51 -12.27 -27.99 -5.23
C ARG A 51 -11.77 -29.34 -4.71
N LEU A 52 -10.61 -29.38 -4.05
CA LEU A 52 -10.10 -30.62 -3.45
C LEU A 52 -11.05 -31.20 -2.39
N VAL A 53 -11.68 -30.36 -1.58
CA VAL A 53 -12.71 -30.79 -0.61
C VAL A 53 -13.92 -31.38 -1.33
N ALA A 54 -14.36 -30.79 -2.43
CA ALA A 54 -15.49 -31.30 -3.21
C ALA A 54 -15.18 -32.63 -3.91
N GLU A 55 -13.96 -32.78 -4.44
CA GLU A 55 -13.48 -34.01 -5.08
C GLU A 55 -13.24 -35.15 -4.07
N HIS A 56 -12.86 -34.81 -2.83
CA HIS A 56 -12.51 -35.77 -1.79
C HIS A 56 -13.17 -35.46 -0.44
N PRO A 57 -14.51 -35.58 -0.31
CA PRO A 57 -15.24 -35.13 0.87
C PRO A 57 -14.87 -35.87 2.18
N GLY A 58 -14.37 -37.09 2.08
CA GLY A 58 -13.91 -37.87 3.24
C GLY A 58 -12.55 -37.44 3.82
N ARG A 59 -11.80 -36.59 3.11
CA ARG A 59 -10.46 -36.15 3.51
C ARG A 59 -10.52 -34.97 4.48
N ALA A 60 -10.37 -35.27 5.77
CA ALA A 60 -10.42 -34.27 6.83
C ALA A 60 -9.28 -33.22 6.73
N ASP A 61 -8.10 -33.66 6.31
CA ASP A 61 -6.92 -32.80 6.07
C ASP A 61 -7.19 -31.71 5.04
N TYR A 62 -7.93 -32.02 3.98
CA TYR A 62 -8.32 -31.02 2.96
C TYR A 62 -9.31 -30.00 3.51
N ARG A 63 -10.27 -30.44 4.33
CA ARG A 63 -11.23 -29.54 4.98
C ARG A 63 -10.53 -28.60 5.95
N GLU A 64 -9.62 -29.11 6.76
CA GLU A 64 -8.81 -28.30 7.69
C GLU A 64 -7.99 -27.25 6.94
N ALA A 65 -7.27 -27.66 5.89
CA ALA A 65 -6.50 -26.75 5.06
C ALA A 65 -7.38 -25.68 4.40
N TRP A 66 -8.58 -26.04 3.95
CA TRP A 66 -9.54 -25.09 3.37
C TRP A 66 -10.04 -24.07 4.39
N PHE A 67 -10.37 -24.49 5.62
CA PHE A 67 -10.75 -23.58 6.70
C PHE A 67 -9.61 -22.61 7.06
N ALA A 68 -8.38 -23.10 7.18
CA ALA A 68 -7.22 -22.26 7.41
C ALA A 68 -7.01 -21.23 6.28
N ALA A 69 -7.19 -21.65 5.02
CA ALA A 69 -7.12 -20.75 3.88
C ALA A 69 -8.23 -19.68 3.89
N ARG A 70 -9.46 -20.02 4.31
CA ARG A 70 -10.55 -19.04 4.47
C ARG A 70 -10.21 -18.01 5.55
N ALA A 71 -9.71 -18.45 6.71
CA ALA A 71 -9.26 -17.53 7.76
C ALA A 71 -8.15 -16.59 7.25
N ALA A 72 -7.19 -17.11 6.49
CA ALA A 72 -6.14 -16.30 5.88
C ALA A 72 -6.67 -15.29 4.84
N GLN A 73 -7.69 -15.67 4.06
CA GLN A 73 -8.36 -14.76 3.13
C GLN A 73 -9.09 -13.63 3.87
N THR A 74 -9.80 -13.95 4.96
CA THR A 74 -10.44 -12.93 5.82
C THR A 74 -9.42 -11.95 6.38
N ALA A 75 -8.32 -12.45 6.95
CA ALA A 75 -7.26 -11.57 7.45
C ALA A 75 -6.58 -10.74 6.31
N ALA A 76 -6.62 -11.22 5.06
CA ALA A 76 -6.16 -10.44 3.92
C ALA A 76 -7.17 -9.33 3.53
N LEU A 77 -8.48 -9.57 3.66
CA LEU A 77 -9.52 -8.54 3.48
C LEU A 77 -9.32 -7.40 4.47
N ASP A 78 -9.14 -7.71 5.76
CA ASP A 78 -8.93 -6.70 6.80
C ASP A 78 -7.69 -5.83 6.51
N ARG A 79 -6.60 -6.47 6.07
CA ARG A 79 -5.37 -5.76 5.67
C ARG A 79 -5.58 -4.85 4.47
N VAL A 80 -6.37 -5.27 3.49
CA VAL A 80 -6.75 -4.43 2.34
C VAL A 80 -7.54 -3.21 2.79
N GLU A 81 -8.52 -3.38 3.68
CA GLU A 81 -9.33 -2.28 4.18
C GLU A 81 -8.49 -1.26 4.97
N ILE A 82 -7.63 -1.74 5.86
CA ILE A 82 -6.71 -0.88 6.61
C ILE A 82 -5.77 -0.12 5.67
N ALA A 83 -5.21 -0.80 4.66
CA ALA A 83 -4.29 -0.18 3.70
C ALA A 83 -5.02 0.86 2.83
N TYR A 84 -6.24 0.57 2.40
CA TYR A 84 -7.09 1.50 1.67
C TYR A 84 -7.37 2.76 2.49
N GLY A 85 -7.79 2.61 3.75
CA GLY A 85 -8.03 3.76 4.63
C GLY A 85 -6.77 4.60 4.89
N ARG A 86 -5.59 3.98 4.96
CA ARG A 86 -4.30 4.69 5.06
C ARG A 86 -4.00 5.49 3.80
N TRP A 87 -4.20 4.90 2.63
CA TRP A 87 -4.01 5.57 1.34
C TRP A 87 -4.97 6.74 1.16
N GLN A 88 -6.26 6.57 1.46
CA GLN A 88 -7.26 7.64 1.37
C GLN A 88 -6.93 8.80 2.31
N ARG A 89 -6.50 8.53 3.55
CA ARG A 89 -6.03 9.58 4.47
C ARG A 89 -4.76 10.27 3.99
N ALA A 90 -3.89 9.58 3.26
CA ALA A 90 -2.72 10.22 2.66
C ALA A 90 -3.12 11.16 1.53
N GLN A 91 -4.02 10.73 0.64
CA GLN A 91 -4.61 11.56 -0.42
C GLN A 91 -5.20 12.85 0.12
N LEU A 92 -6.10 12.74 1.11
CA LEU A 92 -6.75 13.91 1.71
C LEU A 92 -5.76 14.91 2.33
N ARG A 93 -4.67 14.43 2.96
CA ARG A 93 -3.61 15.31 3.49
C ARG A 93 -2.87 16.02 2.37
N THR A 94 -2.55 15.31 1.28
CA THR A 94 -1.88 15.91 0.13
C THR A 94 -2.75 16.97 -0.52
N ASP A 95 -4.03 16.68 -0.74
CA ASP A 95 -4.97 17.61 -1.37
C ASP A 95 -5.19 18.85 -0.50
N ALA A 96 -5.31 18.68 0.82
CA ALA A 96 -5.39 19.81 1.74
C ALA A 96 -4.14 20.71 1.69
N ALA A 97 -2.94 20.12 1.65
CA ALA A 97 -1.69 20.87 1.53
C ALA A 97 -1.57 21.58 0.17
N TRP A 98 -2.03 20.94 -0.90
CA TRP A 98 -2.11 21.53 -2.23
C TRP A 98 -3.03 22.76 -2.22
N THR A 99 -4.28 22.61 -1.77
CA THR A 99 -5.25 23.71 -1.69
C THR A 99 -4.73 24.88 -0.83
N ALA A 100 -4.10 24.61 0.31
CA ALA A 100 -3.52 25.65 1.14
C ALA A 100 -2.37 26.40 0.44
N THR A 101 -1.60 25.71 -0.40
CA THR A 101 -0.47 26.32 -1.14
C THR A 101 -0.96 27.12 -2.33
N SER A 102 -1.84 26.55 -3.17
CA SER A 102 -2.45 27.26 -4.30
C SER A 102 -3.33 28.43 -3.85
N GLY A 103 -4.06 28.29 -2.75
CA GLY A 103 -4.87 29.36 -2.16
C GLY A 103 -4.05 30.54 -1.64
N ARG A 104 -2.83 30.28 -1.13
CA ARG A 104 -1.87 31.35 -0.75
C ARG A 104 -1.20 32.02 -1.94
N ALA A 105 -0.99 31.30 -3.05
CA ALA A 105 -0.40 31.86 -4.26
C ALA A 105 -1.37 32.76 -5.07
N ALA A 106 -2.68 32.66 -4.78
CA ALA A 106 -3.73 33.45 -5.43
C ALA A 106 -4.20 34.66 -4.58
N ALA A 107 -3.65 34.84 -3.37
CA ALA A 107 -3.95 35.95 -2.45
C ALA A 107 -2.80 36.96 -2.43
#